data_AF-A0A8J9SGH6-F1
#
_entry.id   AF-A0A8J9SGH6-F1
#
_cell.length_a   1.000
_cell.length_b   1.000
_cell.length_c   1.000
_cell.angle_alpha   90.00
_cell.angle_beta   90.00
_cell.angle_gamma   90.00
#
_symmetry.space_group_name_H-M   'P 1'
#
loop_
_entity.id
_entity.type
_entity.pdbx_description
1 polymer ?
#
loop_
_entity_poly.entity_id
_entity_poly.type
_entity_poly.pdbx_seq_one_letter_code
_entity_poly.pdbx_strand_id
1 'polypeptide(L)'
;MASTEESSIALSSRHETTALQDATDKSSGSIHSPEKRLQLFSRERRVVRRCRFLVYAVLFATGLIASLGTFFYTRSADRIEFQEDVEEISIVLHRSVRNNLRTTIEAIDAFASDVSTFAQFSSNVTTWPFVTIPRFEEKGVKLQNAVKTTNFLFLPLVPEADREAWEAYAVNHHQKWLQESLDYQSEVDGATPVKAGAISPSIYNEAGSELGTGPYLPLWQ
;
A
#
# COMPACT_ATOMS: atom_id res chain seq x y z
N MET A 1 -40.15 17.29 64.42
CA MET A 1 -40.71 15.94 64.60
C MET A 1 -39.54 15.01 64.91
N ALA A 2 -39.16 14.70 66.17
CA ALA A 2 -39.95 14.62 67.40
C ALA A 2 -41.16 13.70 67.20
N SER A 3 -41.09 12.38 67.44
CA SER A 3 -40.79 11.64 68.69
C SER A 3 -41.97 11.65 69.67
N THR A 4 -42.49 10.45 69.97
CA THR A 4 -43.17 10.02 71.23
C THR A 4 -44.45 10.79 71.65
N GLU A 5 -45.49 10.20 72.27
CA GLU A 5 -45.85 8.81 72.60
C GLU A 5 -47.36 8.73 72.96
N GLU A 6 -47.79 7.55 73.41
CA GLU A 6 -48.85 7.27 74.41
C GLU A 6 -50.19 6.62 74.00
N SER A 7 -50.30 5.35 74.43
CA SER A 7 -51.50 4.70 75.02
C SER A 7 -52.71 4.40 74.11
N SER A 8 -53.58 3.42 74.40
CA SER A 8 -53.78 2.60 75.61
C SER A 8 -54.33 1.19 75.24
N ILE A 9 -53.75 0.10 75.78
CA ILE A 9 -54.24 -0.77 76.89
C ILE A 9 -55.50 -1.62 76.60
N ALA A 10 -55.33 -2.95 76.46
CA ALA A 10 -55.93 -4.01 77.33
C ALA A 10 -55.58 -5.42 76.76
N LEU A 11 -54.76 -6.28 77.39
CA LEU A 11 -54.95 -7.12 78.59
C LEU A 11 -55.89 -8.34 78.47
N SER A 12 -55.30 -9.52 78.27
CA SER A 12 -55.62 -10.81 78.95
C SER A 12 -54.52 -11.84 78.57
N SER A 13 -53.60 -12.22 79.45
CA SER A 13 -53.68 -13.43 80.31
C SER A 13 -53.95 -14.71 79.49
N ARG A 14 -53.10 -15.77 79.45
CA ARG A 14 -52.04 -16.27 80.37
C ARG A 14 -51.20 -17.35 79.61
N HIS A 15 -50.10 -17.98 80.07
CA HIS A 15 -49.38 -18.05 81.37
C HIS A 15 -47.88 -18.44 81.16
N GLU A 16 -47.19 -18.86 82.23
CA GLU A 16 -45.94 -19.67 82.39
C GLU A 16 -45.19 -20.20 81.13
N THR A 17 -43.88 -20.01 80.86
CA THR A 17 -42.63 -19.81 81.67
C THR A 17 -42.38 -20.87 82.75
N THR A 18 -41.21 -21.44 83.05
CA THR A 18 -39.78 -21.48 82.61
C THR A 18 -39.08 -22.35 83.70
N ALA A 19 -37.82 -22.77 83.54
CA ALA A 19 -36.93 -23.24 84.64
C ALA A 19 -37.27 -24.61 85.29
N LEU A 20 -36.34 -25.40 85.86
CA LEU A 20 -34.87 -25.53 85.87
C LEU A 20 -34.63 -27.06 86.04
N GLN A 21 -33.77 -27.73 85.28
CA GLN A 21 -32.32 -27.84 85.55
C GLN A 21 -32.00 -28.37 86.96
N ASP A 22 -31.79 -29.69 87.08
CA ASP A 22 -30.82 -30.25 88.02
C ASP A 22 -30.10 -31.45 87.38
N ALA A 23 -28.88 -31.70 87.84
CA ALA A 23 -27.90 -32.53 87.16
C ALA A 23 -27.93 -33.99 87.60
N THR A 24 -27.67 -34.89 86.66
CA THR A 24 -26.80 -36.03 87.00
C THR A 24 -25.82 -36.27 85.87
N ASP A 25 -24.64 -35.69 86.06
CA ASP A 25 -23.45 -35.96 85.28
C ASP A 25 -23.18 -37.48 85.22
N LYS A 26 -23.23 -38.04 84.00
CA LYS A 26 -22.47 -39.23 83.65
C LYS A 26 -21.65 -38.97 82.40
N SER A 27 -20.58 -38.20 82.60
CA SER A 27 -19.21 -38.67 82.37
C SER A 27 -19.12 -39.84 81.39
N SER A 28 -19.30 -39.51 80.12
CA SER A 28 -18.66 -40.21 79.03
C SER A 28 -18.22 -39.16 78.04
N GLY A 29 -17.07 -38.56 78.36
CA GLY A 29 -16.20 -37.97 77.38
C GLY A 29 -15.86 -39.04 76.35
N SER A 30 -16.73 -39.18 75.34
CA SER A 30 -16.46 -39.95 74.15
C SER A 30 -15.27 -39.28 73.50
N ILE A 31 -14.09 -39.82 73.80
CA ILE A 31 -12.86 -39.55 73.10
C ILE A 31 -13.19 -39.85 71.65
N HIS A 32 -13.48 -38.78 70.90
CA HIS A 32 -13.61 -38.81 69.47
C HIS A 32 -12.32 -39.41 68.98
N SER A 33 -12.33 -40.71 68.63
CA SER A 33 -11.07 -41.44 68.46
C SER A 33 -10.22 -40.67 67.46
N PRO A 34 -8.91 -40.49 67.72
CA PRO A 34 -8.06 -39.69 66.84
C PRO A 34 -8.20 -40.18 65.40
N GLU A 35 -8.39 -41.49 65.22
CA GLU A 35 -8.79 -42.17 63.99
C GLU A 35 -10.08 -41.66 63.34
N LYS A 36 -11.22 -41.55 64.05
CA LYS A 36 -12.49 -41.04 63.46
C LYS A 36 -12.36 -39.58 63.04
N ARG A 37 -11.63 -38.75 63.80
CA ARG A 37 -11.34 -37.37 63.38
C ARG A 37 -10.39 -37.33 62.18
N LEU A 38 -9.33 -38.16 62.15
CA LEU A 38 -8.43 -38.32 61.00
C LEU A 38 -9.17 -38.83 59.74
N GLN A 39 -10.14 -39.73 59.87
CA GLN A 39 -10.96 -40.21 58.76
C GLN A 39 -11.91 -39.13 58.22
N LEU A 40 -12.48 -38.28 59.09
CA LEU A 40 -13.24 -37.10 58.68
C LEU A 40 -12.34 -36.08 57.96
N PHE A 41 -11.24 -35.66 58.58
CA PHE A 41 -10.28 -34.71 57.99
C PHE A 41 -9.66 -35.21 56.67
N SER A 42 -9.47 -36.52 56.49
CA SER A 42 -8.93 -37.08 55.23
C SER A 42 -9.98 -37.22 54.11
N ARG A 43 -11.26 -37.48 54.42
CA ARG A 43 -12.37 -37.34 53.46
C ARG A 43 -12.56 -35.88 53.04
N GLU A 44 -12.60 -34.98 54.02
CA GLU A 44 -12.75 -33.53 53.83
C GLU A 44 -11.62 -32.96 52.97
N ARG A 45 -10.34 -33.24 53.30
CA ARG A 45 -9.18 -32.83 52.49
C ARG A 45 -9.27 -33.30 51.04
N ARG A 46 -9.94 -34.42 50.74
CA ARG A 46 -10.10 -34.94 49.38
C ARG A 46 -11.22 -34.23 48.62
N VAL A 47 -12.32 -33.89 49.29
CA VAL A 47 -13.41 -33.08 48.73
C VAL A 47 -12.93 -31.64 48.46
N VAL A 48 -12.31 -30.98 49.44
CA VAL A 48 -11.76 -29.62 49.29
C VAL A 48 -10.73 -29.54 48.16
N ARG A 49 -9.89 -30.58 47.98
CA ARG A 49 -8.92 -30.63 46.87
C ARG A 49 -9.61 -30.79 45.50
N ARG A 50 -10.70 -31.57 45.42
CA ARG A 50 -11.53 -31.67 44.20
C ARG A 50 -12.25 -30.36 43.89
N CYS A 51 -12.84 -29.68 44.87
CA CYS A 51 -13.47 -28.38 44.67
C CYS A 51 -12.45 -27.31 44.21
N ARG A 52 -11.26 -27.26 44.81
CA ARG A 52 -10.16 -26.39 44.33
C ARG A 52 -9.75 -26.72 42.90
N PHE A 53 -9.60 -28.00 42.57
CA PHE A 53 -9.26 -28.41 41.20
C PHE A 53 -10.33 -28.02 40.19
N LEU A 54 -11.62 -28.17 40.51
CA LEU A 54 -12.73 -27.72 39.67
C LEU A 54 -12.70 -26.20 39.46
N VAL A 55 -12.45 -25.40 40.50
CA VAL A 55 -12.32 -23.94 40.37
C VAL A 55 -11.15 -23.58 39.44
N TYR A 56 -9.98 -24.20 39.59
CA TYR A 56 -8.86 -23.98 38.68
C TYR A 56 -9.15 -24.43 37.25
N ALA A 57 -9.86 -25.55 37.06
CA ALA A 57 -10.27 -26.02 35.73
C ALA A 57 -11.25 -25.06 35.05
N VAL A 58 -12.20 -24.48 35.79
CA VAL A 58 -13.13 -23.46 35.26
C VAL A 58 -12.38 -22.18 34.89
N LEU A 59 -11.50 -21.68 35.76
CA LEU A 59 -10.68 -20.49 35.47
C LEU A 59 -9.75 -20.68 34.27
N PHE A 60 -9.20 -21.89 34.10
CA PHE A 60 -8.38 -22.24 32.95
C PHE A 60 -9.22 -22.34 31.67
N ALA A 61 -10.42 -22.92 31.74
CA ALA A 61 -11.33 -23.01 30.62
C ALA A 61 -11.82 -21.62 30.16
N THR A 62 -12.20 -20.72 31.07
CA THR A 62 -12.61 -19.35 30.70
C THR A 62 -11.45 -18.55 30.11
N GLY A 63 -10.24 -18.68 30.66
CA GLY A 63 -9.03 -18.07 30.10
C GLY A 63 -8.70 -18.57 28.68
N LEU A 64 -8.79 -19.88 28.45
CA LEU A 64 -8.61 -20.48 27.11
C LEU A 64 -9.67 -20.01 26.12
N ILE A 65 -10.94 -20.01 26.51
CA ILE A 65 -12.06 -19.59 25.64
C ILE A 65 -11.91 -18.11 25.27
N ALA A 66 -11.58 -17.24 26.22
CA ALA A 66 -11.34 -15.83 25.95
C ALA A 66 -10.14 -15.64 25.01
N SER A 67 -9.00 -16.28 25.29
CA SER A 67 -7.78 -16.17 24.48
C SER A 67 -7.97 -16.67 23.04
N LEU A 68 -8.58 -17.85 22.87
CA LEU A 68 -8.89 -18.39 21.54
C LEU A 68 -9.94 -17.56 20.82
N GLY A 69 -10.99 -17.11 21.52
CA GLY A 69 -12.04 -16.25 20.96
C GLY A 69 -11.47 -14.95 20.42
N THR A 70 -10.63 -14.24 21.20
CA THR A 70 -9.92 -13.05 20.74
C THR A 70 -8.99 -13.36 19.58
N PHE A 71 -8.19 -14.43 19.64
CA PHE A 71 -7.28 -14.79 18.54
C PHE A 71 -8.02 -15.06 17.22
N PHE A 72 -9.10 -15.83 17.25
CA PHE A 72 -9.90 -16.11 16.04
C PHE A 72 -10.64 -14.88 15.54
N TYR A 73 -11.19 -14.06 16.44
CA TYR A 73 -11.86 -12.80 16.07
C TYR A 73 -10.87 -11.82 15.41
N THR A 74 -9.76 -11.49 16.08
CA THR A 74 -8.71 -10.62 15.54
C THR A 74 -8.20 -11.15 14.21
N ARG A 75 -7.78 -12.42 14.13
CA ARG A 75 -7.32 -13.04 12.88
C ARG A 75 -8.37 -13.03 11.75
N SER A 76 -9.66 -13.01 12.07
CA SER A 76 -10.73 -12.87 11.08
C SER A 76 -10.92 -11.42 10.63
N ALA A 77 -10.82 -10.46 11.54
CA ALA A 77 -10.87 -9.02 11.26
C ALA A 77 -9.67 -8.58 10.43
N ASP A 78 -8.44 -8.90 10.89
CA ASP A 78 -7.18 -8.61 10.19
C ASP A 78 -7.21 -9.09 8.72
N ARG A 79 -7.88 -10.22 8.46
CA ARG A 79 -7.97 -10.81 7.12
C ARG A 79 -8.99 -10.09 6.23
N ILE A 80 -10.07 -9.55 6.79
CA ILE A 80 -11.05 -8.75 6.04
C ILE A 80 -10.43 -7.38 5.72
N GLU A 81 -9.88 -6.71 6.73
CA GLU A 81 -9.18 -5.42 6.60
C GLU A 81 -8.07 -5.49 5.54
N PHE A 82 -7.20 -6.51 5.61
CA PHE A 82 -6.17 -6.73 4.59
C PHE A 82 -6.73 -6.98 3.18
N GLN A 83 -7.89 -7.64 3.04
CA GLN A 83 -8.49 -7.86 1.73
C GLN A 83 -9.10 -6.57 1.15
N GLU A 84 -9.72 -5.74 1.99
CA GLU A 84 -10.25 -4.43 1.62
C GLU A 84 -9.12 -3.46 1.23
N ASP A 85 -8.05 -3.37 2.02
CA ASP A 85 -6.84 -2.59 1.72
C ASP A 85 -6.20 -2.99 0.37
N VAL A 86 -6.04 -4.29 0.13
CA VAL A 86 -5.45 -4.80 -1.12
C VAL A 86 -6.35 -4.49 -2.32
N GLU A 87 -7.68 -4.59 -2.15
CA GLU A 87 -8.62 -4.22 -3.21
C GLU A 87 -8.56 -2.73 -3.52
N GLU A 88 -8.60 -1.85 -2.51
CA GLU A 88 -8.48 -0.40 -2.69
C GLU A 88 -7.15 -0.02 -3.37
N ILE A 89 -6.02 -0.52 -2.85
CA ILE A 89 -4.69 -0.29 -3.43
C ILE A 89 -4.65 -0.76 -4.88
N SER A 90 -5.24 -1.92 -5.20
CA SER A 90 -5.28 -2.43 -6.58
C SER A 90 -6.10 -1.53 -7.52
N ILE A 91 -7.24 -1.00 -7.06
CA ILE A 91 -8.10 -0.09 -7.82
C ILE A 91 -7.38 1.24 -8.06
N VAL A 92 -6.75 1.80 -7.02
CA VAL A 92 -5.97 3.04 -7.10
C VAL A 92 -4.77 2.88 -8.03
N LEU A 93 -3.99 1.79 -7.89
CA LEU A 93 -2.84 1.49 -8.74
C LEU A 93 -3.25 1.32 -10.20
N HIS A 94 -4.25 0.48 -10.49
CA HIS A 94 -4.73 0.24 -11.84
C HIS A 94 -5.31 1.51 -12.49
N ARG A 95 -6.00 2.36 -11.72
CA ARG A 95 -6.47 3.67 -12.19
C ARG A 95 -5.30 4.62 -12.46
N SER A 96 -4.30 4.66 -11.58
CA SER A 96 -3.10 5.50 -11.73
C SER A 96 -2.30 5.11 -12.98
N VAL A 97 -1.98 3.82 -13.15
CA VAL A 97 -1.29 3.28 -14.33
C VAL A 97 -2.08 3.55 -15.60
N ARG A 98 -3.40 3.29 -15.60
CA ARG A 98 -4.27 3.55 -16.76
C ARG A 98 -4.28 5.03 -17.16
N ASN A 99 -4.38 5.94 -16.19
CA ASN A 99 -4.41 7.37 -16.45
C ASN A 99 -3.04 7.86 -16.95
N ASN A 100 -1.94 7.43 -16.33
CA ASN A 100 -0.58 7.78 -16.76
C ASN A 100 -0.27 7.26 -18.18
N LEU A 101 -0.58 5.99 -18.47
CA LEU A 101 -0.42 5.42 -19.81
C LEU A 101 -1.29 6.14 -20.83
N ARG A 102 -2.54 6.47 -20.48
CA ARG A 102 -3.42 7.24 -21.36
C ARG A 102 -2.84 8.61 -21.71
N THR A 103 -2.44 9.39 -20.71
CA THR A 103 -1.79 10.69 -20.93
C THR A 103 -0.49 10.56 -21.73
N THR A 104 0.29 9.50 -21.50
CA THR A 104 1.52 9.22 -22.24
C THR A 104 1.24 8.93 -23.72
N ILE A 105 0.28 8.06 -24.00
CA ILE A 105 -0.12 7.71 -25.38
C ILE A 105 -0.73 8.92 -26.09
N GLU A 106 -1.64 9.66 -25.43
CA GLU A 106 -2.26 10.87 -26.00
C GLU A 106 -1.22 11.96 -26.33
N ALA A 107 -0.18 12.13 -25.50
CA ALA A 107 0.89 13.08 -25.76
C ALA A 107 1.85 12.63 -26.87
N ILE A 108 2.16 11.34 -26.97
CA ILE A 108 2.96 10.77 -28.06
C ILE A 108 2.19 10.84 -29.39
N ASP A 109 0.89 10.54 -29.39
CA ASP A 109 0.03 10.63 -30.58
C ASP A 109 -0.09 12.08 -31.07
N ALA A 110 -0.28 13.04 -30.16
CA ALA A 110 -0.27 14.46 -30.49
C ALA A 110 1.08 14.92 -31.10
N PHE A 111 2.21 14.44 -30.58
CA PHE A 111 3.53 14.74 -31.14
C PHE A 111 3.74 14.09 -32.51
N ALA A 112 3.38 12.81 -32.66
CA ALA A 112 3.48 12.09 -33.94
C ALA A 112 2.58 12.72 -35.02
N SER A 113 1.40 13.21 -34.63
CA SER A 113 0.48 13.96 -35.50
C SER A 113 1.06 15.32 -35.91
N ASP A 114 1.67 16.08 -35.00
CA ASP A 114 2.36 17.34 -35.30
C ASP A 114 3.54 17.13 -36.28
N VAL A 115 4.39 16.12 -36.03
CA VAL A 115 5.49 15.76 -36.94
C VAL A 115 4.98 15.30 -38.31
N SER A 116 3.93 14.47 -38.34
CA SER A 116 3.33 13.98 -39.60
C SER A 116 2.70 15.12 -40.40
N THR A 117 2.01 16.04 -39.71
CA THR A 117 1.41 17.24 -40.31
C THR A 117 2.50 18.16 -40.85
N PHE A 118 3.57 18.39 -40.10
CA PHE A 118 4.72 19.17 -40.56
C PHE A 118 5.35 18.54 -41.81
N ALA A 119 5.64 17.24 -41.79
CA ALA A 119 6.23 16.53 -42.93
C ALA A 119 5.34 16.52 -44.18
N GLN A 120 4.01 16.46 -44.03
CA GLN A 120 3.08 16.46 -45.17
C GLN A 120 2.78 17.85 -45.74
N PHE A 121 2.64 18.86 -44.89
CA PHE A 121 2.17 20.21 -45.29
C PHE A 121 3.29 21.25 -45.43
N SER A 122 4.54 20.93 -45.06
CA SER A 122 5.76 21.70 -45.40
C SER A 122 6.13 21.51 -46.88
N SER A 123 5.20 21.90 -47.76
CA SER A 123 5.05 21.51 -49.17
C SER A 123 6.16 21.96 -50.14
N ASN A 124 7.25 22.54 -49.65
CA ASN A 124 8.39 23.00 -50.46
C ASN A 124 9.77 22.72 -49.83
N VAL A 125 9.87 22.08 -48.65
CA VAL A 125 11.14 22.03 -47.87
C VAL A 125 11.51 20.64 -47.36
N THR A 126 10.54 19.77 -47.06
CA THR A 126 10.81 18.47 -46.41
C THR A 126 9.95 17.36 -46.99
N THR A 127 10.56 16.37 -47.62
CA THR A 127 9.95 15.06 -47.91
C THR A 127 10.41 14.06 -46.85
N TRP A 128 9.59 13.08 -46.48
CA TRP A 128 10.06 11.98 -45.62
C TRP A 128 11.14 11.15 -46.35
N PRO A 129 12.25 10.72 -45.71
CA PRO A 129 12.64 10.88 -44.30
C PRO A 129 13.47 12.15 -43.97
N PHE A 130 13.61 13.08 -44.91
CA PHE A 130 14.37 14.33 -44.82
C PHE A 130 13.62 15.43 -44.03
N VAL A 131 13.28 15.14 -42.77
CA VAL A 131 12.55 16.06 -41.88
C VAL A 131 13.39 16.48 -40.67
N THR A 132 13.41 17.79 -40.41
CA THR A 132 13.97 18.39 -39.19
C THR A 132 12.83 19.10 -38.48
N ILE A 133 12.51 18.66 -37.27
CA ILE A 133 11.40 19.18 -36.48
C ILE A 133 11.82 20.52 -35.87
N PRO A 134 11.10 21.63 -36.13
CA PRO A 134 11.41 22.94 -35.56
C PRO A 134 11.04 23.00 -34.08
N ARG A 135 11.84 23.74 -33.28
CA ARG A 135 11.67 23.89 -31.82
C ARG A 135 11.56 22.54 -31.10
N PHE A 136 12.35 21.56 -31.55
CA PHE A 136 12.28 20.18 -31.03
C PHE A 136 12.51 20.13 -29.52
N GLU A 137 13.53 20.82 -29.00
CA GLU A 137 13.84 20.82 -27.56
C GLU A 137 12.67 21.34 -26.71
N GLU A 138 12.05 22.45 -27.11
CA GLU A 138 10.90 23.02 -26.39
C GLU A 138 9.70 22.08 -26.43
N LYS A 139 9.43 21.44 -27.58
CA LYS A 139 8.39 20.41 -27.70
C LYS A 139 8.73 19.18 -26.84
N GLY A 140 10.00 18.80 -26.81
CA GLY A 140 10.58 17.71 -26.01
C GLY A 140 10.41 17.98 -24.52
N VAL A 141 10.80 19.15 -24.00
CA VAL A 141 10.61 19.56 -22.60
C VAL A 141 9.13 19.60 -22.23
N LYS A 142 8.24 20.06 -23.13
CA LYS A 142 6.78 20.00 -22.91
C LYS A 142 6.27 18.55 -22.82
N LEU A 143 6.74 17.66 -23.70
CA LEU A 143 6.40 16.24 -23.72
C LEU A 143 6.94 15.52 -22.47
N GLN A 144 8.22 15.71 -22.11
CA GLN A 144 8.86 15.24 -20.88
C GLN A 144 8.06 15.66 -19.65
N ASN A 145 7.67 16.94 -19.56
CA ASN A 145 6.86 17.44 -18.46
C ASN A 145 5.45 16.82 -18.40
N ALA A 146 4.84 16.48 -19.54
CA ALA A 146 3.54 15.83 -19.61
C ALA A 146 3.59 14.34 -19.22
N VAL A 147 4.56 13.58 -19.74
CA VAL A 147 4.61 12.11 -19.59
C VAL A 147 5.59 11.63 -18.51
N LYS A 148 6.35 12.56 -17.90
CA LYS A 148 7.39 12.30 -16.88
C LYS A 148 8.52 11.37 -17.35
N THR A 149 8.87 11.43 -18.64
CA THR A 149 10.09 10.80 -19.16
C THR A 149 11.30 11.72 -19.00
N THR A 150 12.49 11.14 -18.82
CA THR A 150 13.77 11.87 -18.79
C THR A 150 14.23 12.30 -20.18
N ASN A 151 14.01 11.45 -21.19
CA ASN A 151 14.45 11.68 -22.56
C ASN A 151 13.33 11.33 -23.54
N PHE A 152 13.39 11.96 -24.71
CA PHE A 152 12.56 11.65 -25.87
C PHE A 152 13.47 11.70 -27.11
N LEU A 153 13.25 10.81 -28.07
CA LEU A 153 14.08 10.70 -29.28
C LEU A 153 13.20 10.50 -30.50
N PHE A 154 13.57 11.15 -31.59
CA PHE A 154 12.99 11.03 -32.92
C PHE A 154 13.97 10.33 -33.86
N LEU A 155 13.54 9.15 -34.34
CA LEU A 155 14.30 8.32 -35.27
C LEU A 155 13.49 8.16 -36.56
N PRO A 156 13.80 8.92 -37.63
CA PRO A 156 13.13 8.71 -38.91
C PRO A 156 13.56 7.37 -39.52
N LEU A 157 12.61 6.63 -40.09
CA LEU A 157 12.89 5.39 -40.81
C LEU A 157 13.49 5.72 -42.18
N VAL A 158 14.77 5.42 -42.37
CA VAL A 158 15.51 5.69 -43.62
C VAL A 158 15.67 4.39 -44.43
N PRO A 159 15.08 4.30 -45.64
CA PRO A 159 15.33 3.21 -46.57
C PRO A 159 16.78 3.17 -47.04
N GLU A 160 17.28 1.99 -47.42
CA GLU A 160 18.66 1.83 -47.90
C GLU A 160 18.96 2.66 -49.15
N ALA A 161 17.99 2.81 -50.05
CA ALA A 161 18.11 3.65 -51.25
C ALA A 161 18.29 5.14 -50.94
N ASP A 162 17.79 5.61 -49.79
CA ASP A 162 17.83 7.03 -49.39
C ASP A 162 19.00 7.32 -48.42
N ARG A 163 19.79 6.32 -48.02
CA ARG A 163 20.84 6.45 -47.00
C ARG A 163 21.84 7.55 -47.33
N GLU A 164 22.50 7.49 -48.48
CA GLU A 164 23.54 8.46 -48.87
C GLU A 164 22.97 9.89 -48.94
N ALA A 165 21.74 10.03 -49.47
CA ALA A 165 21.03 11.29 -49.49
C ALA A 165 20.70 11.81 -48.07
N TRP A 166 20.39 10.91 -47.13
CA TRP A 166 20.04 11.27 -45.76
C TRP A 166 21.29 11.64 -44.94
N GLU A 167 22.39 10.90 -45.08
CA GLU A 167 23.70 11.25 -44.50
C GLU A 167 24.16 12.63 -45.02
N ALA A 168 24.00 12.89 -46.33
CA ALA A 168 24.26 14.20 -46.93
C ALA A 168 23.31 15.30 -46.42
N TYR A 169 22.02 15.02 -46.21
CA TYR A 169 21.05 15.93 -45.62
C TYR A 169 21.45 16.32 -44.19
N ALA A 170 21.73 15.33 -43.35
CA ALA A 170 22.11 15.48 -41.95
C ALA A 170 23.34 16.38 -41.80
N VAL A 171 24.36 16.18 -42.63
CA VAL A 171 25.62 16.92 -42.58
C VAL A 171 25.50 18.33 -43.15
N ASN A 172 24.97 18.50 -44.36
CA ASN A 172 25.26 19.71 -45.14
C ASN A 172 24.54 20.97 -44.65
N HIS A 173 23.27 20.87 -44.22
CA HIS A 173 22.48 22.07 -43.86
C HIS A 173 21.53 21.91 -42.65
N HIS A 174 21.41 20.73 -42.06
CA HIS A 174 20.34 20.45 -41.09
C HIS A 174 20.78 20.36 -39.62
N GLN A 175 22.09 20.40 -39.31
CA GLN A 175 22.60 20.42 -37.91
C GLN A 175 22.16 21.65 -37.07
N LYS A 176 21.50 22.65 -37.68
CA LYS A 176 21.06 23.87 -36.99
C LYS A 176 20.14 23.60 -35.80
N TRP A 177 19.34 22.52 -35.85
CA TRP A 177 18.45 22.14 -34.74
C TRP A 177 19.24 21.92 -33.44
N LEU A 178 20.48 21.41 -33.50
CA LEU A 178 21.28 21.13 -32.32
C LEU A 178 21.72 22.42 -31.62
N GLN A 179 22.06 23.46 -32.39
CA GLN A 179 22.34 24.79 -31.82
C GLN A 179 21.06 25.43 -31.28
N GLU A 180 19.93 25.32 -31.98
CA GLU A 180 18.62 25.80 -31.51
C GLU A 180 18.23 25.16 -30.16
N SER A 181 18.47 23.86 -29.98
CA SER A 181 18.26 23.13 -28.72
C SER A 181 19.19 23.63 -27.60
N LEU A 182 20.48 23.78 -27.87
CA LEU A 182 21.46 24.29 -26.88
C LEU A 182 21.19 25.73 -26.48
N ASP A 183 20.79 26.59 -27.43
CA ASP A 183 20.41 27.97 -27.17
C ASP A 183 19.19 28.02 -26.23
N TYR A 184 18.16 27.21 -26.51
CA TYR A 184 16.97 27.08 -25.65
C TYR A 184 17.29 26.55 -24.24
N GLN A 185 18.12 25.51 -24.12
CA GLN A 185 18.58 25.01 -22.80
C GLN A 185 19.32 26.11 -22.03
N SER A 186 20.19 26.89 -22.69
CA SER A 186 20.91 27.99 -22.04
C SER A 186 19.98 29.13 -21.57
N GLU A 187 18.89 29.40 -22.29
CA GLU A 187 17.87 30.37 -21.90
C GLU A 187 17.06 29.89 -20.67
N VAL A 188 16.68 28.60 -20.64
CA VAL A 188 15.88 28.02 -19.55
C VAL A 188 16.68 27.84 -18.27
N ASP A 189 17.90 27.30 -18.36
CA ASP A 189 18.74 26.99 -17.19
C ASP A 189 19.60 28.18 -16.73
N GLY A 190 19.65 29.27 -17.52
CA GLY A 190 20.56 30.40 -17.28
C GLY A 190 22.04 30.04 -17.45
N ALA A 191 22.33 28.93 -18.13
CA ALA A 191 23.67 28.42 -18.33
C ALA A 191 24.44 29.21 -19.40
N THR A 192 25.77 29.10 -19.42
CA THR A 192 26.59 29.69 -20.49
C THR A 192 26.28 29.01 -21.83
N PRO A 193 25.98 29.76 -22.91
CA PRO A 193 25.68 29.19 -24.22
C PRO A 193 26.79 28.26 -24.72
N VAL A 194 26.41 27.03 -25.07
CA VAL A 194 27.32 26.01 -25.61
C VAL A 194 27.19 25.98 -27.12
N LYS A 195 28.33 25.93 -27.83
CA LYS A 195 28.33 25.74 -29.28
C LYS A 195 28.20 24.26 -29.62
N ALA A 196 27.26 23.93 -30.51
CA ALA A 196 27.07 22.59 -31.03
C ALA A 196 28.36 22.04 -31.68
N GLY A 197 28.67 20.77 -31.37
CA GLY A 197 29.64 19.98 -32.12
C GLY A 197 29.05 19.49 -33.44
N ALA A 198 29.91 18.98 -34.33
CA ALA A 198 29.44 18.27 -35.52
C ALA A 198 28.90 16.89 -35.12
N ILE A 199 27.73 16.52 -35.64
CA ILE A 199 27.17 15.17 -35.49
C ILE A 199 27.91 14.16 -36.39
N SER A 200 27.78 12.87 -36.06
CA SER A 200 28.26 11.77 -36.92
C SER A 200 27.58 11.80 -38.29
N PRO A 201 28.33 11.65 -39.40
CA PRO A 201 27.73 11.53 -40.73
C PRO A 201 27.10 10.15 -40.96
N SER A 202 27.64 9.10 -40.35
CA SER A 202 27.22 7.71 -40.55
C SER A 202 25.95 7.36 -39.77
N ILE A 203 25.05 6.60 -40.41
CA ILE A 203 23.87 6.01 -39.76
C ILE A 203 23.99 4.48 -39.60
N TYR A 204 23.36 3.97 -38.54
CA TYR A 204 23.43 2.56 -38.14
C TYR A 204 22.10 1.85 -38.44
N ASN A 205 22.18 0.57 -38.81
CA ASN A 205 21.00 -0.30 -38.89
C ASN A 205 20.61 -0.86 -37.51
N GLU A 206 19.54 -1.66 -37.43
CA GLU A 206 19.05 -2.26 -36.17
C GLU A 206 20.10 -3.11 -35.44
N ALA A 207 21.10 -3.65 -36.15
CA ALA A 207 22.20 -4.43 -35.57
C ALA A 207 23.38 -3.55 -35.08
N GLY A 208 23.25 -2.22 -35.13
CA GLY A 208 24.31 -1.28 -34.75
C GLY A 208 25.48 -1.23 -35.75
N SER A 209 25.27 -1.64 -37.01
CA SER A 209 26.29 -1.70 -38.04
C SER A 209 26.11 -0.61 -39.10
N GLU A 210 27.21 0.02 -39.51
CA GLU A 210 27.28 0.92 -40.67
C GLU A 210 27.38 0.17 -42.01
N LEU A 211 27.62 -1.15 -41.99
CA LEU A 211 27.96 -1.97 -43.16
C LEU A 211 26.91 -3.04 -43.51
N GLY A 212 25.80 -3.10 -42.76
CA GLY A 212 24.71 -4.04 -43.00
C GLY A 212 23.60 -3.48 -43.89
N THR A 213 22.79 -4.37 -44.45
CA THR A 213 21.55 -4.03 -45.18
C THR A 213 20.59 -3.24 -44.27
N GLY A 214 19.79 -2.35 -44.86
CA GLY A 214 18.81 -1.51 -44.15
C GLY A 214 17.55 -2.27 -43.70
N PRO A 215 16.57 -1.58 -43.10
CA PRO A 215 16.47 -0.12 -42.96
C PRO A 215 17.38 0.45 -41.86
N TYR A 216 17.52 1.77 -41.86
CA TYR A 216 18.34 2.51 -40.90
C TYR A 216 17.46 3.39 -40.01
N LEU A 217 17.87 3.52 -38.75
CA LEU A 217 17.18 4.29 -37.71
C LEU A 217 18.18 5.25 -37.04
N PRO A 218 18.56 6.36 -37.71
CA PRO A 218 19.41 7.36 -37.11
C PRO A 218 18.78 7.96 -35.84
N LEU A 219 19.61 8.12 -34.81
CA LEU A 219 19.32 8.99 -33.67
C LEU A 219 19.44 10.44 -34.19
N TRP A 220 18.32 11.04 -34.60
CA TRP A 220 18.34 12.33 -35.29
C TRP A 220 18.13 13.52 -34.35
N GLN A 221 17.03 13.56 -33.59
CA GLN A 221 16.70 14.63 -32.64
C GLN A 221 16.25 14.02 -31.31
#